data_AF-A0AAV2KGL0-F1
#
_entry.id   AF-A0AAV2KGL0-F1
#
_cell.length_a   1.000
_cell.length_b   1.000
_cell.length_c   1.000
_cell.angle_alpha   90.00
_cell.angle_beta   90.00
_cell.angle_gamma   90.00
#
_symmetry.space_group_name_H-M   'P 1'
#
loop_
_entity.id
_entity.type
_entity.pdbx_description
1 polymer ?
#
loop_
_entity_poly.entity_id
_entity_poly.type
_entity_poly.pdbx_seq_one_letter_code
_entity_poly.pdbx_strand_id
1 'polypeptide(L)'
;MSFLYFVLPALGGYTLASLYLLKNPHVLHKKKRAAFSARHISHRGGCGERIESTMEAFTNAAEKGTQMFELDCQLTRDGYVVVSHDQQLQRQTGRDVNLSSLNLQ
;
A
#
# COMPACT_ATOMS: atom_id res chain seq x y z
N MET A 1 -40.56 -16.35 -27.16
CA MET A 1 -40.36 -15.58 -25.92
C MET A 1 -38.98 -14.97 -25.96
N SER A 2 -38.89 -13.63 -25.96
CA SER A 2 -37.65 -12.90 -26.30
C SER A 2 -36.61 -12.99 -25.18
N PHE A 3 -35.36 -13.30 -25.53
CA PHE A 3 -34.19 -13.34 -24.64
C PHE A 3 -34.06 -12.08 -23.77
N LEU A 4 -34.56 -10.95 -24.26
CA LEU A 4 -34.58 -9.65 -23.58
C LEU A 4 -35.32 -9.66 -22.23
N TYR A 5 -36.34 -10.53 -22.07
CA TYR A 5 -37.09 -10.67 -20.82
C TYR A 5 -36.26 -11.23 -19.66
N PHE A 6 -35.18 -11.94 -19.94
CA PHE A 6 -34.28 -12.48 -18.93
C PHE A 6 -33.09 -11.56 -18.66
N VAL A 7 -32.62 -10.86 -19.69
CA VAL A 7 -31.44 -9.98 -19.60
C VAL A 7 -31.74 -8.72 -18.80
N LEU A 8 -32.87 -8.04 -19.06
CA LEU A 8 -33.25 -6.81 -18.35
C LEU A 8 -33.35 -6.97 -16.81
N PRO A 9 -34.08 -7.97 -16.27
CA PRO A 9 -34.15 -8.15 -14.82
C PRO A 9 -32.83 -8.64 -14.22
N ALA A 10 -32.03 -9.42 -14.96
CA ALA A 10 -30.69 -9.81 -14.49
C ALA A 10 -29.77 -8.58 -14.33
N LEU A 11 -29.76 -7.67 -15.31
CA LEU A 11 -29.01 -6.41 -15.25
C LEU A 11 -29.57 -5.48 -14.15
N GLY A 12 -30.89 -5.37 -14.04
CA GLY A 12 -31.54 -4.59 -12.98
C GLY A 12 -31.20 -5.12 -11.58
N GLY A 13 -31.26 -6.43 -11.39
CA GLY A 13 -30.89 -7.08 -10.14
C GLY A 13 -29.42 -6.87 -9.80
N TYR A 14 -28.53 -7.05 -10.77
CA TYR A 14 -27.08 -6.84 -10.58
C TYR A 14 -26.75 -5.39 -10.22
N THR A 15 -27.35 -4.41 -10.91
CA THR A 15 -27.11 -2.99 -10.64
C THR A 15 -27.63 -2.58 -9.27
N LEU A 16 -28.85 -2.99 -8.90
CA LEU A 16 -29.41 -2.73 -7.57
C LEU A 16 -28.60 -3.38 -6.44
N ALA A 17 -28.22 -4.65 -6.60
CA ALA A 17 -27.38 -5.34 -5.63
C ALA A 17 -26.00 -4.68 -5.50
N SER A 18 -25.38 -4.28 -6.61
CA SER A 18 -24.09 -3.59 -6.61
C SER A 18 -24.16 -2.24 -5.91
N LEU A 19 -25.20 -1.43 -6.19
CA LEU A 19 -25.42 -0.15 -5.52
C LEU A 19 -25.68 -0.32 -4.02
N TYR A 20 -26.45 -1.34 -3.65
CA TYR A 20 -26.72 -1.67 -2.25
C TYR A 20 -25.43 -2.06 -1.52
N LEU A 21 -24.61 -2.94 -2.09
CA LEU A 21 -23.35 -3.39 -1.50
C LEU A 21 -22.30 -2.27 -1.44
N LEU A 22 -22.24 -1.40 -2.46
CA LEU A 22 -21.36 -0.23 -2.46
C LEU A 22 -21.74 0.76 -1.36
N LYS A 23 -23.04 1.00 -1.14
CA LYS A 23 -23.55 1.87 -0.08
C LYS A 23 -23.43 1.23 1.31
N ASN A 24 -23.44 -0.10 1.39
CA ASN A 24 -23.37 -0.87 2.64
C ASN A 24 -22.18 -1.85 2.64
N PRO A 25 -20.93 -1.34 2.60
CA PRO A 25 -19.74 -2.19 2.49
C PRO A 25 -19.59 -3.17 3.66
N HIS A 26 -20.20 -2.88 4.82
CA HIS A 26 -20.20 -3.76 5.99
C HIS A 26 -20.94 -5.09 5.78
N VAL A 27 -21.83 -5.18 4.78
CA VAL A 27 -22.52 -6.44 4.42
C VAL A 27 -21.52 -7.45 3.86
N LEU A 28 -20.56 -6.99 3.06
CA LEU A 28 -19.53 -7.83 2.44
C LEU A 28 -18.26 -7.90 3.31
N HIS A 29 -17.84 -6.77 3.88
CA HIS A 29 -16.56 -6.61 4.55
C HIS A 29 -16.76 -6.44 6.06
N LYS A 30 -16.37 -7.46 6.83
CA LYS A 30 -16.20 -7.30 8.28
C LYS A 30 -15.04 -6.34 8.54
N LYS A 31 -15.22 -5.40 9.47
CA LYS A 31 -14.10 -4.55 9.91
C LYS A 31 -12.95 -5.43 10.39
N LYS A 32 -11.77 -5.27 9.79
CA LYS A 32 -10.55 -5.93 10.25
C LYS A 32 -10.29 -5.49 11.69
N ARG A 33 -10.23 -6.44 12.62
CA ARG A 33 -9.77 -6.16 13.99
C ARG A 33 -8.25 -6.05 13.92
N ALA A 34 -7.71 -4.88 14.25
CA ALA A 34 -6.27 -4.71 14.31
C ALA A 34 -5.71 -5.58 15.45
N ALA A 35 -4.68 -6.37 15.16
CA ALA A 35 -4.03 -7.22 16.17
C ALA A 35 -3.31 -6.39 17.24
N PHE A 36 -2.95 -5.16 16.91
CA PHE A 36 -2.33 -4.19 17.79
C PHE A 36 -2.73 -2.76 17.37
N SER A 37 -2.60 -1.81 18.29
CA SER A 37 -2.87 -0.39 18.06
C SER A 37 -1.57 0.38 18.16
N ALA A 38 -1.18 1.06 17.07
CA ALA A 38 -0.05 1.96 17.05
C ALA A 38 -0.57 3.41 17.00
N ARG A 39 -0.30 4.18 18.04
CA ARG A 39 -0.59 5.62 18.12
C ARG A 39 0.45 6.46 17.41
N HIS A 40 1.68 5.97 17.30
CA HIS A 40 2.76 6.61 16.58
C HIS A 40 3.36 5.64 15.56
N ILE A 41 3.26 6.02 14.29
CA ILE A 41 3.80 5.27 13.16
C ILE A 41 4.80 6.20 12.47
N SER A 42 6.06 5.80 12.42
CA SER A 42 7.10 6.61 11.76
C SER A 42 7.07 6.35 10.26
N HIS A 43 6.54 7.33 9.53
CA HIS A 43 6.46 7.32 8.06
C HIS A 43 7.85 7.25 7.44
N ARG A 44 8.07 6.24 6.58
CA ARG A 44 9.33 5.88 5.93
C ARG A 44 10.51 5.82 6.89
N GLY A 45 10.26 5.28 8.08
CA GLY A 45 11.25 5.18 9.16
C GLY A 45 11.51 6.47 9.94
N GLY A 46 10.75 7.55 9.73
CA GLY A 46 11.00 8.84 10.38
C GLY A 46 11.63 9.86 9.44
N CYS A 47 11.08 9.99 8.23
CA CYS A 47 11.60 10.86 7.17
C CYS A 47 11.66 12.35 7.52
N GLY A 48 10.99 12.77 8.60
CA GLY A 48 11.05 14.15 9.09
C GLY A 48 12.36 14.46 9.81
N GLU A 49 13.09 13.44 10.28
CA GLU A 49 14.24 13.64 11.17
C GLU A 49 15.54 13.07 10.62
N ARG A 50 15.46 12.05 9.77
CA ARG A 50 16.59 11.42 9.09
C ARG A 50 16.19 11.11 7.64
N ILE A 51 17.17 10.72 6.83
CA ILE A 51 16.93 10.34 5.43
C ILE A 51 16.00 9.13 5.39
N GLU A 52 14.87 9.27 4.71
CA GLU A 52 13.82 8.25 4.60
C GLU A 52 14.34 6.89 4.14
N SER A 53 13.66 5.80 4.54
CA SER A 53 13.95 4.43 4.07
C SER A 53 15.38 3.94 4.35
N THR A 54 16.11 4.57 5.28
CA THR A 54 17.46 4.16 5.69
C THR A 54 17.46 3.55 7.09
N MET A 55 18.44 2.68 7.36
CA MET A 55 18.67 2.13 8.71
C MET A 55 18.89 3.23 9.75
N GLU A 56 19.49 4.36 9.38
CA GLU A 56 19.66 5.51 10.28
C GLU A 56 18.31 6.09 10.71
N ALA A 57 17.36 6.25 9.78
CA ALA A 57 16.02 6.71 10.11
C ALA A 57 15.31 5.73 11.05
N PHE A 58 15.27 4.45 10.68
CA PHE A 58 14.63 3.41 11.50
C PHE A 58 15.23 3.35 12.91
N THR A 59 16.56 3.42 13.03
CA THR A 59 17.26 3.40 14.33
C THR A 59 16.88 4.61 15.17
N ASN A 60 16.95 5.82 14.61
CA ASN A 60 16.56 7.05 15.31
C ASN A 60 15.08 7.03 15.72
N ALA A 61 14.18 6.52 14.88
CA ALA A 61 12.76 6.41 15.22
C ALA A 61 12.51 5.34 16.31
N ALA A 62 13.26 4.24 16.31
CA ALA A 62 13.24 3.25 17.41
C ALA A 62 13.68 3.88 18.74
N GLU A 63 14.79 4.61 18.74
CA GLU A 63 15.32 5.32 19.92
C GLU A 63 14.33 6.34 20.49
N LYS A 64 13.53 6.98 19.62
CA LYS A 64 12.45 7.90 20.01
C LYS A 64 11.18 7.20 20.49
N GLY A 65 11.14 5.87 20.52
CA GLY A 65 10.00 5.09 21.02
C GLY A 65 8.82 5.01 20.04
N THR A 66 9.08 4.99 18.73
CA THR A 66 8.01 4.69 17.77
C THR A 66 7.43 3.30 17.98
N GLN A 67 6.14 3.13 17.68
CA GLN A 67 5.45 1.86 17.90
C GLN A 67 5.36 1.01 16.64
N MET A 68 5.53 1.63 15.48
CA MET A 68 5.47 0.98 14.18
C MET A 68 6.28 1.80 13.18
N PHE A 69 6.93 1.11 12.24
CA PHE A 69 7.47 1.72 11.04
C PHE A 69 6.50 1.55 9.89
N GLU A 70 6.30 2.62 9.14
CA GLU A 70 5.78 2.51 7.78
C GLU A 70 6.99 2.56 6.83
N LEU A 71 6.91 1.75 5.77
CA LEU A 71 7.97 1.60 4.79
C LEU A 71 7.38 1.13 3.46
N ASP A 72 7.97 1.61 2.38
CA ASP A 72 7.58 1.27 1.01
C ASP A 72 8.52 0.19 0.46
N CYS A 73 7.95 -0.87 -0.10
CA CYS A 73 8.70 -1.95 -0.71
C CYS A 73 8.59 -1.89 -2.24
N GLN A 74 9.71 -2.09 -2.91
CA GLN A 74 9.81 -2.24 -4.36
C GLN A 74 10.58 -3.53 -4.70
N LEU A 75 10.46 -3.98 -5.94
CA LEU A 75 11.21 -5.11 -6.47
C LEU A 75 12.31 -4.65 -7.42
N THR A 76 13.49 -5.25 -7.29
CA THR A 76 14.56 -5.17 -8.27
C THR A 76 14.29 -6.09 -9.46
N ARG A 77 15.08 -5.96 -10.53
CA ARG A 77 14.96 -6.79 -11.75
C ARG A 77 15.16 -8.28 -11.46
N ASP A 78 16.05 -8.60 -10.55
CA ASP A 78 16.37 -9.95 -10.07
C ASP A 78 15.43 -10.44 -8.95
N GLY A 79 14.36 -9.70 -8.65
CA GLY A 79 13.26 -10.15 -7.79
C GLY A 79 13.48 -9.96 -6.29
N TYR A 80 14.49 -9.19 -5.88
CA TYR A 80 14.71 -8.87 -4.47
C TYR A 80 13.83 -7.71 -4.02
N VAL A 81 13.31 -7.82 -2.79
CA VAL A 81 12.57 -6.74 -2.15
C VAL A 81 13.55 -5.75 -1.54
N VAL A 82 13.39 -4.47 -1.89
CA VAL A 82 14.16 -3.35 -1.35
C VAL A 82 13.22 -2.29 -0.79
N VAL A 83 13.71 -1.50 0.18
CA VAL A 83 12.94 -0.43 0.80
C VAL A 83 13.20 0.88 0.06
N SER A 84 12.19 1.41 -0.63
CA SER A 84 12.23 2.69 -1.32
C SER A 84 10.82 3.10 -1.72
N HIS A 85 10.49 4.38 -1.56
CA HIS A 85 9.19 4.92 -1.94
C HIS A 85 9.05 5.10 -3.45
N ASP A 86 10.04 5.72 -4.09
CA ASP A 86 9.97 6.05 -5.51
C ASP A 86 10.43 4.85 -6.35
N GLN A 87 9.81 4.64 -7.51
CA GLN A 87 10.35 3.68 -8.48
C GLN A 87 11.67 4.17 -9.11
N GLN A 88 11.89 5.48 -9.11
CA GLN A 88 13.01 6.15 -9.74
C GLN A 88 13.91 6.79 -8.65
N LEU A 89 15.22 6.58 -8.73
CA LEU A 89 16.15 6.86 -7.63
C LEU A 89 16.74 8.29 -7.59
N GLN A 90 16.37 9.19 -8.50
CA GLN A 90 16.95 10.54 -8.62
C GLN A 90 16.71 11.37 -7.37
N ARG A 91 15.47 11.37 -6.85
CA ARG A 91 15.13 12.17 -5.66
C ARG A 91 15.90 11.70 -4.42
N GLN A 92 16.07 10.39 -4.26
CA GLN A 92 16.67 9.80 -3.06
C GLN A 92 18.20 9.67 -3.13
N THR A 93 18.76 9.44 -4.33
CA THR A 93 20.18 9.07 -4.51
C THR A 93 20.92 9.94 -5.52
N GLY A 94 20.20 10.79 -6.27
CA GLY A 94 20.76 11.59 -7.36
C GLY A 94 21.03 10.82 -8.66
N ARG A 95 20.69 9.52 -8.73
CA ARG A 95 20.85 8.69 -9.94
C ARG A 95 19.56 8.56 -10.72
N ASP A 96 19.64 8.88 -12.02
CA ASP A 96 18.51 8.76 -12.94
C ASP A 96 18.33 7.32 -13.42
N VAL A 97 17.85 6.44 -12.54
CA VAL A 97 17.63 5.02 -12.82
C VAL A 97 16.36 4.52 -12.11
N ASN A 98 15.67 3.56 -12.74
CA ASN A 98 14.53 2.87 -12.13
C ASN A 98 14.98 1.63 -11.35
N LEU A 99 14.41 1.40 -10.18
CA LEU A 99 14.71 0.25 -9.33
C LEU A 99 14.47 -1.08 -10.03
N SER A 100 13.38 -1.19 -10.80
CA SER A 100 13.03 -2.38 -11.56
C SER A 100 14.01 -2.72 -12.69
N SER A 101 14.96 -1.83 -12.99
CA SER A 101 16.03 -2.06 -13.98
C SER A 101 17.35 -2.53 -13.37
N LEU A 102 17.50 -2.41 -12.05
CA LEU A 102 18.72 -2.75 -11.31
C LEU A 102 18.66 -4.18 -10.78
N ASN A 103 19.82 -4.82 -10.68
CA ASN A 103 19.99 -6.04 -9.88
C ASN A 103 20.55 -5.67 -8.52
N LEU A 104 20.16 -6.41 -7.49
CA LEU A 104 20.82 -6.35 -6.18
C LEU A 104 22.02 -7.31 -6.13
N GLN A 105 21.91 -8.47 -6.80
CA GLN A 105 22.96 -9.50 -6.89
C GLN A 105 23.43 -9.76 -8.33
#